data_AF-A0A165HU77-F1
#
_entry.id   AF-A0A165HU77-F1
#
_cell.length_a   1.000
_cell.length_b   1.000
_cell.length_c   1.000
_cell.angle_alpha   90.00
_cell.angle_beta   90.00
_cell.angle_gamma   90.00
#
_symmetry.space_group_name_H-M   'P 1'
#
loop_
_entity.id
_entity.type
_entity.pdbx_description
1 polymer ?
#
loop_
_entity_poly.entity_id
_entity_poly.type
_entity_poly.pdbx_seq_one_letter_code
_entity_poly.pdbx_strand_id
1 'polypeptide(L)'
;MSRVVYPHSFFNLMNQDDWTTLNNSRQDFVCVSRVVMNGAGCTPALLGAAVARFPNLEEVHIQNFKVTDAPPGTPLPQLPRRSIPGPPPSPSPAVNALFLLRNVLSVTISSRLDPHFHVEDDHVVRGLLDFAMAAYHFDASAATHIVIGEGVIDVLATPVGERRRKRMPQYRRTVHLYDPKLTPPASAARIQNLALESIAYGLQCQMYEESDCPDEYSPVHPLNSSIKLRIPLSLVPCLQRMHTGDAPYFVALQELEIDWNVDVKTVARNVGQYKLPTAVDDPRLIRVHQAIRGPVVLSADLLLLILRLNQRSVKDRASVELWNVQMRTEGDFLQVQTACASLAMVSDEQ
;
A
#
# COMPACT_ATOMS: atom_id res chain seq x y z
N MET A 1 -12.60 -37.52 -23.38
CA MET A 1 -13.12 -37.54 -22.01
C MET A 1 -13.66 -36.15 -21.68
N SER A 2 -14.95 -36.04 -21.33
CA SER A 2 -15.58 -34.75 -21.02
C SER A 2 -15.11 -34.25 -19.66
N ARG A 3 -14.61 -33.00 -19.60
CA ARG A 3 -14.29 -32.35 -18.31
C ARG A 3 -15.59 -31.96 -17.61
N VAL A 4 -15.63 -32.13 -16.29
CA VAL A 4 -16.74 -31.70 -15.45
C VAL A 4 -16.44 -30.29 -14.98
N VAL A 5 -17.30 -29.34 -15.34
CA VAL A 5 -17.16 -27.94 -14.92
C VAL A 5 -17.58 -27.82 -13.46
N TYR A 6 -16.72 -27.21 -12.64
CA TYR A 6 -17.07 -26.85 -11.28
C TYR A 6 -18.09 -25.70 -11.30
N PRO A 7 -19.28 -25.86 -10.69
CA PRO A 7 -20.40 -24.95 -10.94
C PRO A 7 -20.35 -23.66 -10.12
N HIS A 8 -19.45 -23.53 -9.14
CA HIS A 8 -19.43 -22.40 -8.24
C HIS A 8 -18.32 -21.40 -8.60
N SER A 9 -18.60 -20.12 -8.37
CA SER A 9 -17.63 -19.02 -8.54
C SER A 9 -16.59 -18.92 -7.41
N PHE A 10 -16.72 -19.78 -6.41
CA PHE A 10 -15.97 -19.74 -5.16
C PHE A 10 -15.40 -21.12 -4.83
N PHE A 11 -14.14 -21.16 -4.38
CA PHE A 11 -13.47 -22.39 -3.97
C PHE A 11 -12.68 -22.22 -2.67
N ASN A 12 -12.74 -23.24 -1.81
CA ASN A 12 -12.03 -23.28 -0.52
C ASN A 12 -10.86 -24.27 -0.60
N LEU A 13 -9.67 -23.84 -0.18
CA LEU A 13 -8.46 -24.64 -0.02
C LEU A 13 -8.02 -24.59 1.45
N MET A 14 -8.82 -25.17 2.32
CA MET A 14 -8.63 -25.10 3.78
C MET A 14 -7.92 -26.34 4.32
N ASN A 15 -8.07 -27.47 3.63
CA ASN A 15 -7.69 -28.80 4.09
C ASN A 15 -6.87 -29.54 3.00
N GLN A 16 -6.22 -30.63 3.36
CA GLN A 16 -5.44 -31.44 2.42
C GLN A 16 -6.30 -32.08 1.30
N ASP A 17 -7.55 -32.42 1.61
CA ASP A 17 -8.51 -32.98 0.64
C ASP A 17 -8.95 -31.97 -0.44
N ASP A 18 -8.87 -30.67 -0.14
CA ASP A 18 -9.19 -29.64 -1.14
C ASP A 18 -8.09 -29.57 -2.22
N TRP A 19 -6.84 -29.83 -1.83
CA TRP A 19 -5.70 -29.89 -2.75
C TRP A 19 -5.74 -31.13 -3.65
N THR A 20 -6.23 -32.26 -3.14
CA THR A 20 -6.44 -33.45 -3.99
C THR A 20 -7.56 -33.22 -5.00
N THR A 21 -8.61 -32.50 -4.62
CA THR A 21 -9.70 -32.06 -5.51
C THR A 21 -9.19 -31.12 -6.60
N LEU A 22 -8.35 -30.14 -6.25
CA LEU A 22 -7.73 -29.22 -7.20
C LEU A 22 -6.89 -29.94 -8.27
N ASN A 23 -6.15 -30.97 -7.85
CA ASN A 23 -5.28 -31.79 -8.71
C ASN A 23 -6.05 -32.78 -9.60
N ASN A 24 -7.37 -32.90 -9.45
CA ASN A 24 -8.19 -33.75 -10.32
C ASN A 24 -8.28 -33.14 -11.74
N SER A 25 -7.57 -33.75 -12.68
CA SER A 25 -7.49 -33.31 -14.09
C SER A 25 -8.82 -33.36 -14.84
N ARG A 26 -9.84 -34.04 -14.30
CA ARG A 26 -11.19 -34.10 -14.88
C ARG A 26 -12.05 -32.89 -14.53
N GLN A 27 -11.65 -32.09 -13.54
CA GLN A 27 -12.41 -30.94 -13.08
C GLN A 27 -11.87 -29.66 -13.72
N ASP A 28 -12.78 -28.84 -14.24
CA ASP A 28 -12.50 -27.53 -14.81
C ASP A 28 -13.00 -26.43 -13.86
N PHE A 29 -12.13 -25.50 -13.51
CA PHE A 29 -12.42 -24.41 -12.56
C PHE A 29 -12.55 -23.05 -13.24
N VAL A 30 -12.85 -23.01 -14.54
CA VAL A 30 -13.06 -21.77 -15.31
C VAL A 30 -14.09 -20.82 -14.67
N CYS A 31 -15.09 -21.33 -13.95
CA CYS A 31 -16.10 -20.49 -13.29
C CYS A 31 -15.61 -19.83 -12.00
N VAL A 32 -14.52 -20.31 -11.41
CA VAL A 32 -14.02 -19.85 -10.10
C VAL A 32 -13.32 -18.50 -10.28
N SER A 33 -13.85 -17.47 -9.60
CA SER A 33 -13.24 -16.15 -9.53
C SER A 33 -12.75 -15.79 -8.13
N ARG A 34 -13.18 -16.53 -7.09
CA ARG A 34 -12.79 -16.28 -5.70
C ARG A 34 -12.25 -17.53 -5.02
N VAL A 35 -11.10 -17.40 -4.35
CA VAL A 35 -10.48 -18.49 -3.59
C VAL A 35 -10.19 -18.06 -2.17
N VAL A 36 -10.54 -18.89 -1.20
CA VAL A 36 -10.06 -18.78 0.19
C VAL A 36 -9.14 -19.95 0.47
N MET A 37 -7.95 -19.69 1.00
CA MET A 37 -6.96 -20.72 1.30
C MET A 37 -6.36 -20.57 2.68
N ASN A 38 -5.98 -21.70 3.27
CA ASN A 38 -5.26 -21.73 4.53
C ASN A 38 -3.74 -21.69 4.28
N GLY A 39 -3.13 -20.56 4.62
CA GLY A 39 -1.72 -20.27 4.50
C GLY A 39 -0.81 -21.11 5.40
N ALA A 40 -1.34 -21.78 6.44
CA ALA A 40 -0.52 -22.61 7.34
C ALA A 40 0.11 -23.83 6.65
N GLY A 41 -0.41 -24.22 5.47
CA GLY A 41 0.15 -25.28 4.62
C GLY A 41 0.43 -24.82 3.18
N CYS A 42 0.37 -23.52 2.90
CA CYS A 42 0.53 -22.99 1.55
C CYS A 42 2.01 -22.81 1.22
N THR A 43 2.60 -23.77 0.48
CA THR A 43 3.94 -23.63 -0.06
C THR A 43 3.92 -22.80 -1.36
N PRO A 44 5.06 -22.22 -1.78
CA PRO A 44 5.15 -21.54 -3.06
C PRO A 44 4.64 -22.36 -4.25
N ALA A 45 4.94 -23.67 -4.25
CA ALA A 45 4.47 -24.60 -5.28
C ALA A 45 2.95 -24.77 -5.28
N LEU A 46 2.34 -24.86 -4.10
CA LEU A 46 0.88 -24.98 -3.96
C LEU A 46 0.16 -23.70 -4.40
N LEU A 47 0.70 -22.53 -4.06
CA LEU A 47 0.17 -21.26 -4.52
C LEU A 47 0.23 -21.15 -6.05
N GLY A 48 1.37 -21.49 -6.66
CA GLY A 48 1.53 -21.51 -8.11
C GLY A 48 0.57 -22.50 -8.79
N ALA A 49 0.40 -23.70 -8.22
CA ALA A 49 -0.56 -24.68 -8.72
C ALA A 49 -2.01 -24.18 -8.66
N ALA A 50 -2.39 -23.50 -7.57
CA ALA A 50 -3.71 -22.90 -7.43
C ALA A 50 -3.96 -21.84 -8.52
N VAL A 51 -3.07 -20.88 -8.67
CA VAL A 51 -3.20 -19.82 -9.69
C VAL A 51 -3.31 -20.40 -11.10
N ALA A 52 -2.52 -21.42 -11.43
CA ALA A 52 -2.56 -22.08 -12.73
C ALA A 52 -3.90 -22.79 -13.03
N ARG A 53 -4.65 -23.18 -11.98
CA ARG A 53 -5.93 -23.90 -12.12
C ARG A 53 -7.14 -22.98 -12.21
N PHE A 54 -7.02 -21.73 -11.78
CA PHE A 54 -8.10 -20.74 -11.74
C PHE A 54 -7.85 -19.61 -12.75
N PRO A 55 -8.19 -19.80 -14.05
CA PRO A 55 -7.85 -18.83 -15.10
C PRO A 55 -8.59 -17.48 -14.97
N ASN A 56 -9.72 -17.45 -14.26
CA ASN A 56 -10.55 -16.25 -14.05
C ASN A 56 -10.48 -15.74 -12.61
N LEU A 57 -9.36 -16.01 -11.91
CA LEU A 57 -9.18 -15.64 -10.51
C LEU A 57 -9.10 -14.11 -10.34
N GLU A 58 -10.08 -13.56 -9.63
CA GLU A 58 -10.19 -12.13 -9.34
C GLU A 58 -9.92 -11.81 -7.86
N GLU A 59 -10.27 -12.74 -6.96
CA GLU A 59 -10.17 -12.53 -5.51
C GLU A 59 -9.49 -13.70 -4.80
N VAL A 60 -8.52 -13.40 -3.94
CA VAL A 60 -7.83 -14.39 -3.09
C VAL A 60 -7.80 -13.95 -1.64
N HIS A 61 -8.19 -14.84 -0.73
CA HIS A 61 -8.07 -14.66 0.70
C HIS A 61 -7.17 -15.74 1.31
N ILE A 62 -6.01 -15.37 1.83
CA ILE A 62 -5.07 -16.28 2.49
C ILE A 62 -5.18 -16.10 3.99
N GLN A 63 -5.73 -17.09 4.69
CA GLN A 63 -5.87 -17.08 6.14
C GLN A 63 -4.69 -17.77 6.81
N ASN A 64 -4.28 -17.33 8.01
CA ASN A 64 -3.19 -17.97 8.76
C ASN A 64 -1.91 -18.09 7.94
N PHE A 65 -1.59 -17.06 7.14
CA PHE A 65 -0.36 -17.04 6.37
C PHE A 65 0.82 -17.09 7.34
N LYS A 66 1.57 -18.18 7.30
CA LYS A 66 2.79 -18.33 8.09
C LYS A 66 3.97 -18.12 7.19
N VAL A 67 4.86 -17.23 7.61
CA VAL A 67 6.18 -17.13 7.00
C VAL A 67 7.07 -18.12 7.71
N THR A 68 6.88 -19.40 7.38
CA THR A 68 7.86 -20.42 7.70
C THR A 68 8.86 -20.45 6.56
N ASP A 69 10.10 -20.05 6.85
CA ASP A 69 11.21 -20.45 5.99
C ASP A 69 11.20 -21.98 5.96
N ALA A 70 10.92 -22.55 4.79
CA ALA A 70 11.28 -23.95 4.58
C ALA A 70 12.80 -24.04 4.81
N PRO A 71 13.31 -25.10 5.46
CA PRO A 71 14.75 -25.28 5.58
C PRO A 71 15.38 -25.23 4.18
N PRO A 72 16.59 -24.68 4.04
CA PRO A 72 17.28 -24.51 2.76
C PRO A 72 17.58 -25.91 2.20
N GLY A 73 16.67 -26.45 1.39
CA GLY A 73 16.79 -27.85 0.97
C GLY A 73 16.00 -28.23 -0.28
N THR A 74 15.13 -27.36 -0.79
CA THR A 74 14.57 -27.54 -2.14
C THR A 74 15.12 -26.43 -3.03
N PRO A 75 15.93 -26.76 -4.05
CA PRO A 75 16.38 -25.76 -5.00
C PRO A 75 15.15 -25.26 -5.75
N LEU A 76 14.76 -24.02 -5.47
CA LEU A 76 13.98 -23.25 -6.41
C LEU A 76 14.84 -23.05 -7.68
N PRO A 77 14.23 -22.94 -8.87
CA PRO A 77 14.97 -22.55 -10.06
C PRO A 77 15.74 -21.26 -9.74
N GLN A 78 17.06 -21.33 -9.78
CA GLN A 78 17.91 -20.21 -9.41
C GLN A 78 17.70 -19.09 -10.43
N LEU A 79 17.16 -17.96 -9.96
CA LEU A 79 17.23 -16.71 -10.70
C LEU A 79 18.67 -16.20 -10.65
N PRO A 80 19.23 -15.73 -11.77
CA PRO A 80 20.60 -15.23 -11.81
C PRO A 80 20.71 -14.02 -10.87
N ARG A 81 21.68 -14.03 -9.96
CA ARG A 81 21.99 -12.88 -9.09
C ARG A 81 23.31 -12.29 -9.52
N ARG A 82 23.35 -10.97 -9.75
CA ARG A 82 24.60 -10.21 -9.79
C ARG A 82 24.70 -9.26 -8.60
N SER A 83 25.89 -9.26 -8.01
CA SER A 83 26.31 -8.65 -6.75
C SER A 83 26.45 -7.12 -6.83
N ILE A 84 25.80 -6.40 -5.91
CA ILE A 84 26.11 -5.01 -5.49
C ILE A 84 25.99 -4.96 -3.95
N PRO A 85 26.79 -4.14 -3.23
CA PRO A 85 27.03 -4.31 -1.79
C PRO A 85 25.80 -4.00 -0.95
N GLY A 86 25.34 -5.02 -0.21
CA GLY A 86 24.37 -4.93 0.86
C GLY A 86 22.90 -4.87 0.46
N PRO A 87 22.35 -5.85 -0.28
CA PRO A 87 20.91 -5.93 -0.45
C PRO A 87 20.24 -6.26 0.91
N PRO A 88 19.03 -5.76 1.18
CA PRO A 88 18.24 -6.25 2.32
C PRO A 88 18.10 -7.78 2.24
N PRO A 89 17.98 -8.49 3.38
CA PRO A 89 17.81 -9.94 3.38
C PRO A 89 16.65 -10.32 2.46
N SER A 90 16.91 -11.26 1.55
CA SER A 90 15.90 -11.66 0.57
C SER A 90 14.64 -12.13 1.31
N PRO A 91 13.45 -11.62 0.97
CA PRO A 91 12.23 -12.04 1.63
C PRO A 91 12.03 -13.55 1.48
N SER A 92 11.37 -14.14 2.46
CA SER A 92 11.15 -15.58 2.53
C SER A 92 10.55 -16.12 1.21
N PRO A 93 10.82 -17.39 0.84
CA PRO A 93 10.22 -18.02 -0.34
C PRO A 93 8.69 -17.91 -0.37
N ALA A 94 8.05 -17.92 0.81
CA ALA A 94 6.61 -17.77 0.96
C ALA A 94 6.12 -16.38 0.51
N VAL A 95 6.84 -15.31 0.88
CA VAL A 95 6.49 -13.95 0.47
C VAL A 95 6.72 -13.75 -1.03
N ASN A 96 7.81 -14.29 -1.59
CA ASN A 96 8.06 -14.22 -3.03
C ASN A 96 6.94 -14.91 -3.84
N ALA A 97 6.36 -15.99 -3.32
CA ALA A 97 5.26 -16.67 -3.98
C ALA A 97 4.00 -15.80 -4.12
N LEU A 98 3.79 -14.83 -3.22
CA LEU A 98 2.65 -13.93 -3.29
C LEU A 98 2.64 -13.10 -4.57
N PHE A 99 3.81 -12.82 -5.16
CA PHE A 99 3.92 -12.09 -6.42
C PHE A 99 3.34 -12.85 -7.62
N LEU A 100 3.09 -14.17 -7.50
CA LEU A 100 2.29 -14.92 -8.47
C LEU A 100 0.85 -14.39 -8.56
N LEU A 101 0.36 -13.72 -7.51
CA LEU A 101 -0.97 -13.10 -7.44
C LEU A 101 -0.99 -11.64 -7.95
N ARG A 102 0.09 -11.14 -8.56
CA ARG A 102 0.18 -9.73 -9.00
C ARG A 102 -0.98 -9.28 -9.90
N ASN A 103 -1.51 -10.18 -10.71
CA ASN A 103 -2.61 -9.88 -11.65
C ASN A 103 -4.01 -10.09 -11.05
N VAL A 104 -4.09 -10.63 -9.83
CA VAL A 104 -5.36 -10.81 -9.12
C VAL A 104 -5.86 -9.44 -8.66
N LEU A 105 -7.14 -9.15 -8.87
CA LEU A 105 -7.72 -7.84 -8.55
C LEU A 105 -7.70 -7.59 -7.05
N SER A 106 -8.15 -8.54 -6.23
CA SER A 106 -8.19 -8.38 -4.77
C SER A 106 -7.44 -9.50 -4.08
N VAL A 107 -6.46 -9.16 -3.24
CA VAL A 107 -5.76 -10.13 -2.39
C VAL A 107 -5.83 -9.67 -0.95
N THR A 108 -6.33 -10.54 -0.06
CA THR A 108 -6.33 -10.34 1.38
C THR A 108 -5.44 -11.38 2.04
N ILE A 109 -4.46 -10.95 2.82
CA ILE A 109 -3.56 -11.82 3.58
C ILE A 109 -3.83 -11.57 5.06
N SER A 110 -4.25 -12.60 5.77
CA SER A 110 -4.29 -12.59 7.22
C SER A 110 -3.04 -13.28 7.77
N SER A 111 -2.01 -12.48 8.01
CA SER A 111 -0.84 -12.88 8.79
C SER A 111 -1.16 -12.61 10.26
N ARG A 112 -0.86 -13.58 11.13
CA ARG A 112 -0.89 -13.36 12.57
C ARG A 112 0.55 -13.43 13.03
N LEU A 113 1.23 -12.28 13.00
CA LEU A 113 2.56 -12.18 13.59
C LEU A 113 2.48 -12.54 15.07
N ASP A 114 3.44 -13.33 15.55
CA ASP A 114 3.47 -13.75 16.95
C ASP A 114 3.50 -12.51 17.86
N PRO A 115 2.76 -12.49 18.98
CA PRO A 115 2.86 -11.40 19.96
C PRO A 115 4.30 -11.14 20.46
N HIS A 116 5.23 -12.10 20.34
CA HIS A 116 6.65 -11.99 20.65
C HIS A 116 7.54 -11.65 19.44
N PHE A 117 6.95 -11.19 18.32
CA PHE A 117 7.61 -10.73 17.09
C PHE A 117 9.04 -10.22 17.33
N HIS A 118 10.05 -10.90 16.81
CA HIS A 118 11.45 -10.56 17.03
C HIS A 118 11.95 -9.59 15.94
N VAL A 119 13.10 -8.95 16.15
CA VAL A 119 13.73 -8.07 15.13
C VAL A 119 14.04 -8.84 13.84
N GLU A 120 14.33 -10.12 13.99
CA GLU A 120 14.62 -11.02 12.88
C GLU A 120 13.42 -11.17 11.93
N ASP A 121 12.18 -10.91 12.36
CA ASP A 121 10.98 -10.99 11.53
C ASP A 121 10.69 -9.71 10.72
N ASP A 122 11.51 -8.65 10.86
CA ASP A 122 11.27 -7.37 10.18
C ASP A 122 11.26 -7.51 8.64
N HIS A 123 12.07 -8.42 8.11
CA HIS A 123 12.13 -8.71 6.67
C HIS A 123 10.83 -9.31 6.13
N VAL A 124 10.07 -10.02 6.97
CA VAL A 124 8.77 -10.59 6.62
C VAL A 124 7.74 -9.49 6.44
N VAL A 125 7.67 -8.57 7.41
CA VAL A 125 6.76 -7.42 7.34
C VAL A 125 7.11 -6.58 6.12
N ARG A 126 8.38 -6.27 5.91
CA ARG A 126 8.83 -5.54 4.71
C ARG A 126 8.39 -6.22 3.42
N GLY A 127 8.64 -7.52 3.27
CA GLY A 127 8.26 -8.23 2.06
C GLY A 127 6.73 -8.34 1.84
N LEU A 128 5.94 -8.46 2.91
CA LEU A 128 4.47 -8.38 2.83
C LEU A 128 4.00 -6.99 2.37
N LEU A 129 4.72 -5.95 2.77
CA LEU A 129 4.41 -4.57 2.40
C LEU A 129 4.89 -4.25 1.00
N ASP A 130 6.03 -4.77 0.57
CA ASP A 130 6.48 -4.69 -0.82
C ASP A 130 5.42 -5.32 -1.74
N PHE A 131 4.89 -6.49 -1.35
CA PHE A 131 3.76 -7.10 -2.06
C PHE A 131 2.50 -6.23 -2.06
N ALA A 132 2.14 -5.63 -0.91
CA ALA A 132 0.98 -4.75 -0.82
C ALA A 132 1.13 -3.50 -1.68
N MET A 133 2.33 -2.93 -1.72
CA MET A 133 2.67 -1.74 -2.51
C MET A 133 2.77 -2.06 -4.00
N ALA A 134 3.09 -3.30 -4.37
CA ALA A 134 3.05 -3.83 -5.74
C ALA A 134 1.62 -4.25 -6.19
N ALA A 135 0.57 -3.65 -5.61
CA ALA A 135 -0.82 -3.92 -5.98
C ALA A 135 -1.11 -3.78 -7.49
N TYR A 136 -0.36 -2.90 -8.14
CA TYR A 136 -0.52 -2.52 -9.54
C TYR A 136 0.85 -2.54 -10.23
N HIS A 137 0.94 -2.94 -11.49
CA HIS A 137 2.24 -3.11 -12.18
C HIS A 137 2.13 -2.69 -13.65
N PHE A 138 1.25 -1.75 -13.98
CA PHE A 138 1.09 -1.30 -15.36
C PHE A 138 1.66 0.11 -15.51
N ASP A 139 2.22 0.40 -16.69
CA ASP A 139 2.83 1.68 -17.08
C ASP A 139 1.83 2.84 -17.20
N ALA A 140 0.64 2.73 -16.61
CA ALA A 140 -0.40 3.74 -16.65
C ALA A 140 -0.58 4.37 -15.27
N SER A 141 -0.76 5.69 -15.25
CA SER A 141 -1.07 6.46 -14.04
C SER A 141 -2.19 5.83 -13.22
N ALA A 142 -2.08 5.88 -11.88
CA ALA A 142 -3.11 5.36 -10.98
C ALA A 142 -3.53 6.39 -9.93
N ALA A 143 -4.78 6.23 -9.46
CA ALA A 143 -5.26 6.80 -8.22
C ALA A 143 -5.11 5.76 -7.11
N THR A 144 -4.35 6.11 -6.08
CA THR A 144 -3.95 5.21 -5.01
C THR A 144 -4.52 5.68 -3.68
N HIS A 145 -5.04 4.75 -2.89
CA HIS A 145 -5.46 4.97 -1.51
C HIS A 145 -4.75 3.97 -0.60
N ILE A 146 -4.02 4.48 0.38
CA ILE A 146 -3.34 3.71 1.42
C ILE A 146 -4.07 3.97 2.74
N VAL A 147 -4.51 2.89 3.40
CA VAL A 147 -5.07 2.93 4.75
C VAL A 147 -4.18 2.10 5.66
N ILE A 148 -3.85 2.66 6.82
CA ILE A 148 -3.01 2.01 7.83
C ILE A 148 -3.68 2.21 9.19
N GLY A 149 -4.05 1.12 9.86
CA GLY A 149 -4.64 1.20 11.19
C GLY A 149 -5.09 -0.15 11.72
N GLU A 150 -5.04 -0.29 13.05
CA GLU A 150 -5.55 -1.47 13.78
C GLU A 150 -4.97 -2.81 13.28
N GLY A 151 -3.69 -2.81 12.90
CA GLY A 151 -3.02 -4.00 12.37
C GLY A 151 -3.38 -4.34 10.93
N VAL A 152 -4.08 -3.45 10.23
CA VAL A 152 -4.47 -3.61 8.83
C VAL A 152 -3.78 -2.56 7.98
N ILE A 153 -3.28 -3.02 6.83
CA ILE A 153 -2.77 -2.20 5.75
C ILE A 153 -3.58 -2.54 4.51
N ASP A 154 -4.18 -1.53 3.92
CA ASP A 154 -5.00 -1.67 2.72
C ASP A 154 -4.49 -0.70 1.67
N VAL A 155 -4.06 -1.25 0.54
CA VAL A 155 -3.61 -0.49 -0.62
C VAL A 155 -4.59 -0.75 -1.75
N LEU A 156 -5.24 0.31 -2.21
CA LEU A 156 -6.14 0.30 -3.35
C LEU A 156 -5.56 1.16 -4.46
N ALA A 157 -5.33 0.56 -5.62
CA ALA A 157 -4.89 1.23 -6.83
C ALA A 157 -5.97 1.13 -7.92
N THR A 158 -6.36 2.28 -8.46
CA THR A 158 -7.32 2.38 -9.56
C THR A 158 -6.61 2.99 -10.76
N PRO A 159 -6.44 2.26 -11.88
CA PRO A 159 -5.82 2.79 -13.08
C PRO A 159 -6.61 3.98 -13.61
N VAL A 160 -5.90 5.02 -14.03
CA VAL A 160 -6.46 6.22 -14.65
C VAL A 160 -6.12 6.17 -16.15
N GLY A 161 -7.15 6.18 -17.00
CA GLY A 161 -6.98 6.15 -18.44
C GLY A 161 -8.21 6.67 -19.19
N GLU A 162 -7.99 7.21 -20.39
CA GLU A 162 -8.99 7.97 -21.18
C GLU A 162 -10.13 7.15 -21.84
N ARG A 163 -10.24 5.83 -21.65
CA ARG A 163 -11.13 5.01 -22.50
C ARG A 163 -12.20 4.22 -21.76
N ARG A 164 -13.45 4.68 -21.95
CA ARG A 164 -14.68 3.95 -22.36
C ARG A 164 -15.00 2.54 -21.79
N ARG A 165 -14.34 2.04 -20.74
CA ARG A 165 -14.80 0.87 -20.00
C ARG A 165 -15.76 1.30 -18.90
N LYS A 166 -16.94 0.69 -18.83
CA LYS A 166 -18.01 1.02 -17.86
C LYS A 166 -17.57 0.88 -16.38
N ARG A 167 -16.49 0.14 -16.10
CA ARG A 167 -15.81 0.08 -14.80
C ARG A 167 -14.31 -0.14 -15.03
N MET A 168 -13.47 0.67 -14.41
CA MET A 168 -12.03 0.42 -14.34
C MET A 168 -11.79 -0.69 -13.31
N PRO A 169 -10.86 -1.64 -13.56
CA PRO A 169 -10.50 -2.63 -12.57
C PRO A 169 -9.88 -1.95 -11.35
N GLN A 170 -10.17 -2.46 -10.17
CA GLN A 170 -9.58 -2.00 -8.92
C GLN A 170 -8.63 -3.07 -8.41
N TYR A 171 -7.40 -2.67 -8.15
CA TYR A 171 -6.38 -3.55 -7.58
C TYR A 171 -6.25 -3.26 -6.10
N ARG A 172 -6.57 -4.25 -5.27
CA ARG A 172 -6.58 -4.14 -3.82
C ARG A 172 -5.65 -5.17 -3.19
N ARG A 173 -4.83 -4.72 -2.26
CA ARG A 173 -4.00 -5.57 -1.39
C ARG A 173 -4.29 -5.20 0.05
N THR A 174 -4.82 -6.16 0.79
CA THR A 174 -5.10 -6.02 2.22
C THR A 174 -4.19 -6.97 2.98
N VAL A 175 -3.40 -6.47 3.90
CA VAL A 175 -2.54 -7.26 4.78
C VAL A 175 -2.96 -6.98 6.22
N HIS A 176 -3.43 -8.01 6.91
CA HIS A 176 -3.55 -7.99 8.35
C HIS A 176 -2.24 -8.50 8.92
N LEU A 177 -1.56 -7.66 9.72
CA LEU A 177 -0.28 -7.97 10.36
C LEU A 177 -0.49 -8.52 11.77
N TYR A 178 -1.46 -8.00 12.51
CA TYR A 178 -1.72 -8.38 13.89
C TYR A 178 -3.19 -8.14 14.29
N ASP A 179 -3.62 -8.74 15.40
CA ASP A 179 -4.95 -8.50 15.98
C ASP A 179 -4.82 -7.49 17.14
N PRO A 180 -5.41 -6.28 17.05
CA PRO A 180 -5.28 -5.26 18.09
C PRO A 180 -5.84 -5.69 19.45
N LYS A 181 -6.70 -6.72 19.51
CA LYS A 181 -7.26 -7.24 20.76
C LYS A 181 -6.34 -8.26 21.44
N LEU A 182 -5.46 -8.91 20.68
CA LEU A 182 -4.62 -10.01 21.16
C LEU A 182 -3.14 -9.63 21.25
N THR A 183 -2.71 -8.64 20.48
CA THR A 183 -1.30 -8.22 20.40
C THR A 183 -0.99 -7.19 21.49
N PRO A 184 0.11 -7.38 22.26
CA PRO A 184 0.54 -6.41 23.26
C PRO A 184 0.76 -5.01 22.65
N PRO A 185 0.41 -3.92 23.36
CA PRO A 185 0.52 -2.56 22.82
C PRO A 185 1.92 -2.18 22.31
N ALA A 186 2.98 -2.66 22.98
CA ALA A 186 4.36 -2.41 22.56
C ALA A 186 4.70 -3.09 21.23
N SER A 187 4.31 -4.37 21.08
CA SER A 187 4.48 -5.12 19.83
C SER A 187 3.66 -4.51 18.69
N ALA A 188 2.41 -4.15 18.96
CA ALA A 188 1.53 -3.47 18.00
C ALA A 188 2.13 -2.14 17.51
N ALA A 189 2.63 -1.31 18.42
CA ALA A 189 3.28 -0.04 18.07
C ALA A 189 4.55 -0.25 17.23
N ARG A 190 5.36 -1.27 17.55
CA ARG A 190 6.55 -1.60 16.75
C ARG A 190 6.18 -2.05 15.34
N ILE A 191 5.23 -2.99 15.19
CA ILE A 191 4.79 -3.48 13.89
C ILE A 191 4.19 -2.33 13.05
N GLN A 192 3.38 -1.47 13.68
CA GLN A 192 2.81 -0.29 13.04
C GLN A 192 3.90 0.69 12.57
N ASN A 193 4.92 0.95 13.37
CA ASN A 193 6.04 1.82 12.98
C ASN A 193 6.83 1.24 11.81
N LEU A 194 7.14 -0.06 11.86
CA LEU A 194 7.81 -0.76 10.77
C LEU A 194 6.98 -0.70 9.48
N ALA A 195 5.66 -0.80 9.59
CA ALA A 195 4.77 -0.66 8.45
C ALA A 195 4.81 0.73 7.82
N LEU A 196 4.73 1.78 8.65
CA LEU A 196 4.82 3.17 8.20
C LEU A 196 6.18 3.45 7.53
N GLU A 197 7.27 2.93 8.09
CA GLU A 197 8.61 3.06 7.52
C GLU A 197 8.75 2.30 6.20
N SER A 198 8.23 1.09 6.09
CA SER A 198 8.31 0.33 4.84
C SER A 198 7.50 0.97 3.72
N ILE A 199 6.31 1.50 4.03
CA ILE A 199 5.47 2.20 3.05
C ILE A 199 6.13 3.50 2.60
N ALA A 200 6.64 4.31 3.52
CA ALA A 200 7.31 5.55 3.15
C ALA A 200 8.59 5.26 2.34
N TYR A 201 9.31 4.17 2.62
CA TYR A 201 10.47 3.75 1.84
C TYR A 201 10.06 3.35 0.42
N GLY A 202 9.00 2.54 0.28
CA GLY A 202 8.47 2.13 -1.01
C GLY A 202 7.96 3.28 -1.87
N LEU A 203 7.47 4.37 -1.26
CA LEU A 203 7.09 5.60 -1.97
C LEU A 203 8.30 6.39 -2.49
N GLN A 204 9.45 6.30 -1.83
CA GLN A 204 10.67 7.03 -2.23
C GLN A 204 11.50 6.31 -3.28
N CYS A 205 11.40 4.97 -3.32
CA CYS A 205 12.22 4.17 -4.22
C CYS A 205 11.95 4.57 -5.68
N GLN A 206 12.94 5.23 -6.27
CA GLN A 206 12.99 5.48 -7.71
C GLN A 206 13.44 4.20 -8.41
N MET A 207 12.88 3.95 -9.58
CA MET A 207 13.18 2.77 -10.37
C MET A 207 14.69 2.67 -10.64
N TYR A 208 15.21 1.44 -10.60
CA TYR A 208 16.30 1.10 -11.51
C TYR A 208 15.66 0.66 -12.81
N GLU A 209 16.12 1.24 -13.93
CA GLU A 209 15.69 0.91 -15.28
C GLU A 209 15.64 -0.62 -15.48
N GLU A 210 14.66 -1.06 -16.28
CA GLU A 210 14.52 -2.44 -16.74
C GLU A 210 15.90 -3.04 -17.01
N SER A 211 16.32 -3.97 -16.16
CA SER A 211 17.35 -4.93 -16.55
C SER A 211 16.83 -5.61 -17.81
N ASP A 212 17.63 -5.69 -18.89
CA ASP A 212 17.34 -6.39 -20.15
C ASP A 212 17.03 -7.91 -19.96
N CYS A 213 16.91 -8.37 -18.72
CA CYS A 213 16.53 -9.71 -18.31
C CYS A 213 15.01 -9.77 -18.01
N PRO A 214 14.17 -10.32 -18.91
CA PRO A 214 12.74 -10.49 -18.69
C PRO A 214 12.35 -11.41 -17.52
N ASP A 215 13.34 -12.05 -16.87
CA ASP A 215 13.17 -12.96 -15.74
C ASP A 215 13.62 -12.35 -14.39
N GLU A 216 14.19 -11.13 -14.37
CA GLU A 216 14.52 -10.44 -13.13
C GLU A 216 13.32 -9.62 -12.64
N TYR A 217 12.70 -10.09 -11.57
CA TYR A 217 11.63 -9.39 -10.86
C TYR A 217 12.17 -8.08 -10.27
N SER A 218 12.19 -7.01 -11.06
CA SER A 218 12.41 -5.67 -10.55
C SER A 218 11.12 -5.24 -9.84
N PRO A 219 11.16 -4.91 -8.53
CA PRO A 219 9.97 -4.47 -7.82
C PRO A 219 9.58 -3.09 -8.35
N VAL A 220 8.72 -3.07 -9.36
CA VAL A 220 8.01 -1.85 -9.74
C VAL A 220 7.19 -1.45 -8.53
N HIS A 221 7.51 -0.31 -7.92
CA HIS A 221 6.66 0.30 -6.91
C HIS A 221 5.69 1.24 -7.64
N PRO A 222 4.51 0.75 -8.07
CA PRO A 222 3.54 1.54 -8.83
C PRO A 222 3.15 2.85 -8.17
N LEU A 223 3.29 2.95 -6.85
CA LEU A 223 2.74 4.07 -6.10
C LEU A 223 3.52 5.38 -6.32
N ASN A 224 4.80 5.33 -6.71
CA ASN A 224 5.57 6.51 -7.10
C ASN A 224 5.01 7.15 -8.40
N SER A 225 4.40 6.34 -9.26
CA SER A 225 3.71 6.81 -10.48
C SER A 225 2.26 7.26 -10.27
N SER A 226 1.80 7.32 -9.01
CA SER A 226 0.41 7.73 -8.71
C SER A 226 0.21 9.20 -9.05
N ILE A 227 -0.80 9.49 -9.87
CA ILE A 227 -1.22 10.88 -10.14
C ILE A 227 -2.14 11.41 -9.04
N LYS A 228 -2.78 10.51 -8.31
CA LYS A 228 -3.60 10.83 -7.14
C LYS A 228 -3.22 9.87 -6.01
N LEU A 229 -2.91 10.40 -4.84
CA LEU A 229 -2.50 9.60 -3.70
C LEU A 229 -3.24 10.05 -2.45
N ARG A 230 -3.90 9.11 -1.78
CA ARG A 230 -4.51 9.31 -0.46
C ARG A 230 -3.75 8.53 0.60
N ILE A 231 -3.25 9.22 1.62
CA ILE A 231 -2.44 8.64 2.71
C ILE A 231 -2.92 9.07 4.10
N PRO A 232 -2.64 8.28 5.15
CA PRO A 232 -2.89 8.72 6.51
C PRO A 232 -1.85 9.74 6.99
N LEU A 233 -2.27 10.71 7.80
CA LEU A 233 -1.39 11.71 8.42
C LEU A 233 -0.27 11.06 9.25
N SER A 234 -0.51 9.90 9.86
CA SER A 234 0.49 9.15 10.62
C SER A 234 1.70 8.71 9.78
N LEU A 235 1.60 8.72 8.45
CA LEU A 235 2.70 8.38 7.54
C LEU A 235 3.71 9.54 7.38
N VAL A 236 3.26 10.79 7.57
CA VAL A 236 4.06 11.99 7.30
C VAL A 236 5.39 12.02 8.08
N PRO A 237 5.46 11.69 9.39
CA PRO A 237 6.73 11.63 10.10
C PRO A 237 7.74 10.65 9.50
N CYS A 238 7.28 9.56 8.89
CA CYS A 238 8.16 8.59 8.24
C CYS A 238 8.67 9.11 6.89
N LEU A 239 7.80 9.78 6.12
CA LEU A 239 8.19 10.46 4.88
C LEU A 239 9.22 11.56 5.15
N GLN A 240 9.11 12.29 6.26
CA GLN A 240 10.14 13.27 6.62
C GLN A 240 11.49 12.63 6.96
N ARG A 241 11.48 11.58 7.80
CA ARG A 241 12.71 10.95 8.29
C ARG A 241 13.52 10.30 7.18
N MET A 242 12.86 9.76 6.17
CA MET A 242 13.54 9.07 5.07
C MET A 242 13.87 9.99 3.90
N HIS A 243 13.43 11.25 3.92
CA HIS A 243 13.70 12.19 2.84
C HIS A 243 15.21 12.40 2.69
N THR A 244 15.77 11.96 1.57
CA THR A 244 17.21 12.07 1.28
C THR A 244 17.57 13.34 0.50
N GLY A 245 16.61 14.19 0.15
CA GLY A 245 16.83 15.37 -0.72
C GLY A 245 16.99 15.02 -2.21
N ASP A 246 17.58 13.86 -2.52
CA ASP A 246 17.94 13.45 -3.89
C ASP A 246 16.81 12.72 -4.64
N ALA A 247 15.83 12.16 -3.93
CA ALA A 247 14.70 11.44 -4.51
C ALA A 247 13.37 12.07 -4.06
N PRO A 248 12.60 12.74 -4.95
CA PRO A 248 11.21 13.10 -4.68
C PRO A 248 10.35 11.86 -4.40
N TYR A 249 9.41 12.01 -3.47
CA TYR A 249 8.45 10.95 -3.11
C TYR A 249 7.36 10.74 -4.18
N PHE A 250 7.15 11.73 -5.05
CA PHE A 250 5.88 11.91 -5.75
C PHE A 250 6.07 12.55 -7.12
N VAL A 251 6.81 11.88 -8.01
CA VAL A 251 7.26 12.47 -9.29
C VAL A 251 6.10 12.82 -10.23
N ALA A 252 5.01 12.08 -10.17
CA ALA A 252 3.85 12.24 -11.08
C ALA A 252 2.60 12.79 -10.38
N LEU A 253 2.70 13.18 -9.11
CA LEU A 253 1.54 13.45 -8.26
C LEU A 253 0.87 14.79 -8.59
N GLN A 254 -0.43 14.74 -8.87
CA GLN A 254 -1.25 15.92 -9.12
C GLN A 254 -2.21 16.19 -7.96
N GLU A 255 -2.72 15.15 -7.30
CA GLU A 255 -3.65 15.25 -6.18
C GLU A 255 -3.14 14.47 -4.95
N LEU A 256 -2.96 15.15 -3.82
CA LEU A 256 -2.63 14.52 -2.54
C LEU A 256 -3.82 14.64 -1.58
N GLU A 257 -4.29 13.52 -1.04
CA GLU A 257 -5.33 13.49 -0.03
C GLU A 257 -4.75 12.96 1.29
N ILE A 258 -5.06 13.63 2.40
CA ILE A 258 -4.54 13.30 3.73
C ILE A 258 -5.70 12.95 4.64
N ASP A 259 -5.72 11.69 5.09
CA ASP A 259 -6.66 11.21 6.10
C ASP A 259 -6.13 11.54 7.50
N TRP A 260 -6.86 12.36 8.25
CA TRP A 260 -6.47 12.73 9.60
C TRP A 260 -6.67 11.55 10.58
N ASN A 261 -5.69 10.65 10.73
CA ASN A 261 -5.83 9.46 11.59
C ASN A 261 -5.08 9.56 12.94
N VAL A 262 -4.63 10.76 13.33
CA VAL A 262 -3.83 11.00 14.55
C VAL A 262 -4.57 11.94 15.50
N ASP A 263 -4.43 11.74 16.81
CA ASP A 263 -4.98 12.66 17.80
C ASP A 263 -4.41 14.08 17.64
N VAL A 264 -5.27 15.10 17.65
CA VAL A 264 -4.90 16.50 17.42
C VAL A 264 -3.87 16.98 18.45
N LYS A 265 -3.94 16.54 19.72
CA LYS A 265 -2.97 16.94 20.75
C LYS A 265 -1.60 16.33 20.49
N THR A 266 -1.55 15.10 19.98
CA THR A 266 -0.29 14.45 19.57
C THR A 266 0.37 15.24 18.44
N VAL A 267 -0.40 15.65 17.43
CA VAL A 267 0.12 16.47 16.33
C VAL A 267 0.58 17.83 16.85
N ALA A 268 -0.23 18.52 17.66
CA ALA A 268 0.10 19.83 18.24
C ALA A 268 1.38 19.85 19.11
N ARG A 269 1.72 18.73 19.76
CA ARG A 269 2.98 18.60 20.53
C ARG A 269 4.20 18.31 19.65
N ASN A 270 4.00 17.71 18.48
CA ASN A 270 5.06 17.20 17.61
C ASN A 270 5.01 17.81 16.21
N VAL A 271 4.49 19.04 16.10
CA VAL A 271 4.14 19.68 14.81
C VAL A 271 5.29 19.65 13.80
N GLY A 272 6.54 19.78 14.26
CA GLY A 272 7.72 19.69 13.39
C GLY A 272 7.82 18.39 12.58
N GLN A 273 7.35 17.28 13.16
CA GLN A 273 7.39 15.93 12.57
C GLN A 273 6.27 15.68 11.54
N TYR A 274 5.25 16.52 11.51
CA TYR A 274 4.06 16.33 10.65
C TYR A 274 4.04 17.27 9.44
N LYS A 275 5.14 17.95 9.13
CA LYS A 275 5.22 18.77 7.90
C LYS A 275 5.45 17.86 6.71
N LEU A 276 4.78 18.10 5.58
CA LEU A 276 5.10 17.34 4.38
C LEU A 276 6.55 17.63 3.91
N PRO A 277 7.29 16.63 3.39
CA PRO A 277 8.61 16.86 2.82
C PRO A 277 8.54 17.87 1.67
N THR A 278 9.60 18.65 1.47
CA THR A 278 9.66 19.67 0.42
C THR A 278 9.73 19.09 -1.00
N ALA A 279 10.10 17.82 -1.17
CA ALA A 279 10.22 17.17 -2.49
C ALA A 279 8.97 16.38 -2.92
N VAL A 280 7.79 16.92 -2.63
CA VAL A 280 6.57 16.57 -3.37
C VAL A 280 6.60 17.47 -4.61
N ASP A 281 6.67 16.91 -5.83
CA ASP A 281 6.47 17.75 -7.02
C ASP A 281 5.09 18.40 -6.89
N ASP A 282 5.03 19.72 -7.06
CA ASP A 282 3.95 20.61 -6.60
C ASP A 282 2.55 20.03 -6.92
N PRO A 283 1.87 19.38 -5.94
CA PRO A 283 0.57 18.79 -6.21
C PRO A 283 -0.39 19.93 -6.47
N ARG A 284 -1.17 19.85 -7.56
CA ARG A 284 -2.16 20.88 -7.91
C ARG A 284 -3.26 21.03 -6.87
N LEU A 285 -3.52 19.96 -6.12
CA LEU A 285 -4.58 19.92 -5.14
C LEU A 285 -4.22 19.05 -3.94
N ILE A 286 -4.48 19.58 -2.76
CA ILE A 286 -4.39 18.88 -1.49
C ILE A 286 -5.74 18.87 -0.81
N ARG A 287 -6.24 17.67 -0.49
CA ARG A 287 -7.46 17.52 0.32
C ARG A 287 -7.11 16.98 1.69
N VAL A 288 -7.68 17.57 2.73
CA VAL A 288 -7.60 17.03 4.10
C VAL A 288 -8.96 16.50 4.49
N HIS A 289 -9.01 15.21 4.81
CA HIS A 289 -10.21 14.50 5.21
C HIS A 289 -10.28 14.32 6.72
N GLN A 290 -11.49 14.36 7.26
CA GLN A 290 -11.81 14.01 8.64
C GLN A 290 -11.24 12.63 9.03
N ALA A 291 -10.90 12.50 10.31
CA ALA A 291 -10.63 11.22 10.92
C ALA A 291 -11.77 10.22 10.70
N ILE A 292 -11.38 8.98 10.47
CA ILE A 292 -12.28 7.82 10.48
C ILE A 292 -13.03 7.72 11.84
N ARG A 293 -12.55 8.41 12.90
CA ARG A 293 -13.12 8.42 14.25
C ARG A 293 -13.44 9.82 14.76
N GLY A 294 -14.59 10.36 14.34
CA GLY A 294 -15.19 11.57 14.92
C GLY A 294 -14.67 12.89 14.34
N PRO A 295 -15.33 14.03 14.66
CA PRO A 295 -14.98 15.33 14.09
C PRO A 295 -13.58 15.76 14.55
N VAL A 296 -12.75 16.17 13.59
CA VAL A 296 -11.44 16.76 13.87
C VAL A 296 -11.62 18.27 13.92
N VAL A 297 -11.33 18.86 15.08
CA VAL A 297 -11.36 20.31 15.28
C VAL A 297 -9.92 20.83 15.24
N LEU A 298 -9.58 21.63 14.23
CA LEU A 298 -8.25 22.19 14.02
C LEU A 298 -8.23 23.71 14.24
N SER A 299 -7.09 24.24 14.70
CA SER A 299 -6.78 25.66 14.53
C SER A 299 -6.17 25.91 13.16
N ALA A 300 -6.28 27.15 12.68
CA ALA A 300 -5.69 27.56 11.41
C ALA A 300 -4.17 27.33 11.39
N ASP A 301 -3.50 27.76 12.47
CA ASP A 301 -2.05 27.65 12.59
C ASP A 301 -1.57 26.20 12.49
N LEU A 302 -2.27 25.26 13.11
CA LEU A 302 -1.88 23.86 13.10
C LEU A 302 -2.00 23.27 11.68
N LEU A 303 -3.13 23.52 11.03
CA LEU A 303 -3.39 23.04 9.68
C LEU A 303 -2.38 23.64 8.68
N LEU A 304 -2.23 24.95 8.69
CA LEU A 304 -1.34 25.65 7.76
C LEU A 304 0.12 25.23 7.97
N LEU A 305 0.53 24.95 9.21
CA LEU A 305 1.89 24.52 9.49
C LEU A 305 2.17 23.10 8.96
N ILE A 306 1.22 22.17 9.12
CA ILE A 306 1.30 20.82 8.52
C ILE A 306 1.34 20.92 6.99
N LEU A 307 0.52 21.80 6.42
CA LEU A 307 0.39 22.05 4.98
C LEU A 307 1.41 23.06 4.45
N ARG A 308 2.47 23.43 5.18
CA ARG A 308 3.52 24.30 4.64
C ARG A 308 4.29 23.57 3.54
N LEU A 309 3.69 23.56 2.36
CA LEU A 309 4.28 23.10 1.11
C LEU A 309 5.15 24.22 0.58
N ASN A 310 6.14 23.82 -0.20
CA ASN A 310 7.18 24.69 -0.72
C ASN A 310 6.62 26.01 -1.27
N GLN A 311 6.95 27.13 -0.61
CA GLN A 311 6.69 28.50 -1.11
C GLN A 311 7.56 28.85 -2.33
N ARG A 312 8.13 27.86 -3.03
CA ARG A 312 9.25 28.03 -3.96
C ARG A 312 8.83 28.42 -5.38
N SER A 313 7.56 28.21 -5.77
CA SER A 313 7.06 28.65 -7.06
C SER A 313 5.73 29.40 -6.92
N VAL A 314 5.65 30.60 -7.51
CA VAL A 314 4.42 31.41 -7.56
C VAL A 314 3.50 30.92 -8.69
N LYS A 315 4.02 30.16 -9.67
CA LYS A 315 3.30 29.86 -10.92
C LYS A 315 2.37 28.65 -10.87
N ASP A 316 2.57 27.69 -9.97
CA ASP A 316 1.72 26.49 -9.86
C ASP A 316 1.48 26.16 -8.39
N ARG A 317 0.56 26.88 -7.73
CA ARG A 317 0.27 26.68 -6.31
C ARG A 317 -0.84 25.66 -6.10
N ALA A 318 -0.61 24.76 -5.14
CA ALA A 318 -1.60 23.78 -4.70
C ALA A 318 -2.87 24.46 -4.16
N SER A 319 -4.03 24.06 -4.66
CA SER A 319 -5.31 24.33 -3.99
C SER A 319 -5.44 23.46 -2.74
N VAL A 320 -6.05 23.98 -1.67
CA VAL A 320 -6.29 23.22 -0.43
C VAL A 320 -7.78 23.12 -0.17
N GLU A 321 -8.29 21.90 -0.09
CA GLU A 321 -9.68 21.61 0.24
C GLU A 321 -9.78 20.90 1.60
N LEU A 322 -10.80 21.27 2.38
CA LEU A 322 -11.07 20.68 3.69
C LEU A 322 -12.40 19.95 3.67
N TRP A 323 -12.37 18.65 3.91
CA TRP A 323 -13.53 17.78 3.80
C TRP A 323 -13.90 17.22 5.16
N ASN A 324 -15.07 17.63 5.66
CA ASN A 324 -15.60 17.23 6.96
C ASN A 324 -14.67 17.55 8.15
N VAL A 325 -13.77 18.52 7.99
CA VAL A 325 -12.92 19.07 9.06
C VAL A 325 -13.62 20.27 9.69
N GLN A 326 -13.62 20.35 11.02
CA GLN A 326 -14.16 21.50 11.74
C GLN A 326 -13.02 22.46 12.10
N MET A 327 -13.27 23.76 11.94
CA MET A 327 -12.37 24.78 12.47
C MET A 327 -12.78 25.14 13.90
N ARG A 328 -11.79 25.40 14.75
CA ARG A 328 -12.01 25.72 16.16
C ARG A 328 -12.81 27.00 16.34
N THR A 329 -12.60 27.98 15.48
CA THR A 329 -13.32 29.26 15.47
C THR A 329 -13.63 29.72 14.05
N GLU A 330 -14.57 30.65 13.91
CA GLU A 330 -14.82 31.35 12.63
C GLU A 330 -13.59 32.15 12.17
N GLY A 331 -12.83 32.71 13.12
CA GLY A 331 -11.55 33.37 12.84
C GLY A 331 -10.50 32.41 12.28
N ASP A 332 -10.41 31.18 12.79
CA ASP A 332 -9.54 30.14 12.22
C ASP A 332 -9.95 29.79 10.79
N PHE A 333 -11.25 29.67 10.53
CA PHE A 333 -11.75 29.43 9.18
C PHE A 333 -11.36 30.57 8.23
N LEU A 334 -11.58 31.82 8.63
CA LEU A 334 -11.22 32.99 7.83
C LEU A 334 -9.70 33.08 7.62
N GLN A 335 -8.88 32.72 8.61
CA GLN A 335 -7.43 32.72 8.49
C GLN A 335 -6.95 31.65 7.49
N VAL A 336 -7.50 30.44 7.54
CA VAL A 336 -7.22 29.40 6.54
C VAL A 336 -7.70 29.85 5.17
N GLN A 337 -8.93 30.38 5.06
CA GLN A 337 -9.48 30.88 3.81
C GLN A 337 -8.64 32.01 3.23
N THR A 338 -8.14 32.93 4.06
CA THR A 338 -7.27 34.03 3.65
C THR A 338 -5.90 33.51 3.22
N ALA A 339 -5.33 32.53 3.93
CA ALA A 339 -4.10 31.88 3.51
C ALA A 339 -4.29 31.18 2.16
N CYS A 340 -5.36 30.40 1.98
CA CYS A 340 -5.72 29.75 0.72
C CYS A 340 -6.05 30.77 -0.40
N ALA A 341 -6.70 31.89 -0.10
CA ALA A 341 -7.02 32.94 -1.06
C ALA A 341 -5.77 33.73 -1.47
N SER A 342 -4.86 34.03 -0.54
CA SER A 342 -3.54 34.61 -0.86
C SER A 342 -2.64 33.64 -1.65
N LEU A 343 -2.94 32.34 -1.59
CA LEU A 343 -2.37 31.32 -2.45
C LEU A 343 -3.01 31.32 -3.85
N ALA A 344 -4.30 31.62 -3.99
CA ALA A 344 -5.05 31.66 -5.26
C ALA A 344 -5.02 33.03 -6.00
N MET A 345 -4.84 34.15 -5.30
CA MET A 345 -5.02 35.53 -5.82
C MET A 345 -3.78 36.14 -6.50
N VAL A 346 -2.78 35.35 -6.91
CA VAL A 346 -1.59 35.85 -7.64
C VAL A 346 -1.59 35.42 -9.11
N SER A 347 -2.77 35.12 -9.69
CA SER A 347 -2.87 34.61 -11.07
C SER A 347 -3.45 35.57 -12.12
N ASP A 348 -3.68 36.86 -11.83
CA ASP A 348 -4.33 37.77 -12.80
C ASP A 348 -3.59 39.08 -13.10
N GLU A 349 -2.32 39.23 -12.71
CA GLU A 349 -1.48 40.33 -13.22
C GLU A 349 -0.07 39.84 -13.58
N GLN A 350 0.07 39.26 -14.78
CA GLN A 350 1.16 39.56 -15.74
C GLN A 350 0.94 38.89 -17.09
#